data_AF-A0A9W4XI58-F1
#
_entry.id   AF-A0A9W4XI58-F1
#
_cell.length_a   1.000
_cell.length_b   1.000
_cell.length_c   1.000
_cell.angle_alpha   90.00
_cell.angle_beta   90.00
_cell.angle_gamma   90.00
#
_symmetry.space_group_name_H-M   'P 1'
#
loop_
_entity.id
_entity.type
_entity.pdbx_description
1 polymer ?
#
loop_
_entity_poly.entity_id
_entity_poly.type
_entity_poly.pdbx_seq_one_letter_code
_entity_poly.pdbx_strand_id
1 'polypeptide(L)'
;MRSFSSLPISLLLIIYIQCAIAQEKKCYNADGELDSTYAPCNQTATHSGCCAVNRTTGSPDICLSNGLCMATNNEFIGTIWQAACTDPTGQDPSCPKICPSSTYI
;
A
#
# COMPACT_ATOMS: atom_id res chain seq x y z
N MET A 1 40.48 3.31 27.89
CA MET A 1 40.10 2.81 26.55
C MET A 1 39.13 1.66 26.78
N ARG A 2 37.84 1.83 26.43
CA ARG A 2 36.79 0.84 26.74
C ARG A 2 36.81 -0.27 25.69
N SER A 3 37.02 -1.49 26.16
CA SER A 3 37.02 -2.72 25.36
C SER A 3 35.64 -2.93 24.73
N PHE A 4 35.57 -2.94 23.40
CA PHE A 4 34.36 -3.31 22.67
C PHE A 4 34.20 -4.84 22.76
N SER A 5 33.53 -5.28 23.82
CA SER A 5 33.17 -6.68 24.07
C SER A 5 32.40 -7.25 22.88
N SER A 6 32.83 -8.41 22.43
CA SER A 6 32.28 -9.22 21.32
C SER A 6 30.75 -9.31 21.37
N LEU A 7 30.07 -8.67 20.42
CA LEU A 7 28.66 -8.97 20.15
C LEU A 7 28.55 -10.44 19.70
N PRO A 8 27.65 -11.25 20.29
CA PRO A 8 27.53 -12.66 19.93
C PRO A 8 26.97 -12.77 18.50
N ILE A 9 27.60 -13.61 17.68
CA ILE A 9 27.22 -13.89 16.28
C ILE A 9 25.74 -14.28 16.15
N SER A 10 25.17 -14.92 17.18
CA SER A 10 23.73 -15.21 17.27
C SER A 10 22.83 -13.98 17.20
N LEU A 11 23.24 -12.82 17.74
CA LEU A 11 22.44 -11.58 17.66
C LEU A 11 22.40 -11.04 16.22
N LEU A 12 23.51 -11.15 15.47
CA LEU A 12 23.59 -10.72 14.08
C LEU A 12 22.73 -11.58 13.15
N LEU A 13 22.63 -12.89 13.42
CA LEU A 13 21.78 -13.82 12.67
C LEU A 13 20.28 -13.54 12.85
N ILE A 14 19.85 -13.18 14.06
CA ILE A 14 18.44 -12.84 14.34
C ILE A 14 18.02 -11.55 13.62
N ILE A 15 18.90 -10.54 13.57
CA ILE A 15 18.67 -9.29 12.83
C ILE A 15 18.57 -9.54 11.32
N TYR A 16 19.37 -10.48 10.78
CA TYR A 16 19.35 -10.83 9.36
C TYR A 16 18.03 -11.49 8.92
N ILE A 17 17.44 -12.34 9.78
CA ILE A 17 16.18 -13.05 9.49
C ILE A 17 14.98 -12.09 9.52
N GLN A 18 15.00 -11.08 10.38
CA GLN A 18 13.90 -10.11 10.50
C GLN A 18 13.80 -9.14 9.30
N CYS A 19 14.89 -8.92 8.55
CA CYS A 19 14.89 -8.02 7.40
C CYS A 19 14.25 -8.65 6.13
N ALA A 20 14.11 -9.98 6.09
CA ALA A 20 13.77 -10.70 4.86
C ALA A 20 12.25 -10.77 4.52
N ILE A 21 11.37 -10.21 5.36
CA ILE A 21 9.90 -10.38 5.22
C ILE A 21 9.15 -9.10 4.82
N ALA A 22 9.85 -8.02 4.45
CA ALA A 22 9.22 -6.86 3.84
C ALA A 22 8.82 -7.19 2.39
N GLN A 23 7.77 -7.98 2.21
CA GLN A 23 7.18 -8.21 0.89
C GLN A 23 6.51 -6.92 0.43
N GLU A 24 7.05 -6.32 -0.63
CA GLU A 24 6.44 -5.17 -1.28
C GLU A 24 5.05 -5.57 -1.78
N LYS A 25 4.01 -4.94 -1.21
CA LYS A 25 2.63 -5.23 -1.57
C LYS A 25 2.30 -4.52 -2.87
N LYS A 26 2.05 -5.32 -3.90
CA LYS A 26 1.57 -4.87 -5.21
C LYS A 26 0.13 -4.41 -5.12
N CYS A 27 -0.26 -3.52 -6.03
CA CYS A 27 -1.60 -2.95 -6.10
C CYS A 27 -2.29 -3.41 -7.38
N TYR A 28 -3.57 -3.74 -7.29
CA TYR A 28 -4.36 -4.30 -8.37
C TYR A 28 -5.66 -3.52 -8.55
N ASN A 29 -6.04 -3.26 -9.80
CA ASN A 29 -7.35 -2.78 -10.20
C ASN A 29 -8.02 -3.79 -11.15
N ALA A 30 -9.14 -3.41 -11.77
CA ALA A 30 -9.84 -4.26 -12.72
C ALA A 30 -9.02 -4.61 -13.98
N ASP A 31 -8.02 -3.79 -14.32
CA ASP A 31 -7.12 -3.99 -15.46
C ASP A 31 -5.90 -4.85 -15.11
N GLY A 32 -5.64 -5.07 -13.81
CA GLY A 32 -4.55 -5.91 -13.31
C GLY A 32 -3.61 -5.18 -12.36
N GLU A 33 -2.34 -5.57 -12.36
CA GLU A 33 -1.30 -4.99 -11.50
C GLU A 33 -0.96 -3.56 -11.95
N LEU A 34 -0.88 -2.64 -10.98
CA LEU A 34 -0.47 -1.25 -11.19
C LEU A 34 1.04 -1.08 -11.03
N ASP A 35 1.55 0.01 -11.61
CA ASP A 35 2.95 0.39 -11.49
C ASP A 35 3.34 0.86 -10.07
N SER A 36 4.62 1.12 -9.87
CA SER A 36 5.20 1.53 -8.58
C SER A 36 4.81 2.94 -8.11
N THR A 37 4.05 3.70 -8.92
CA THR A 37 3.47 4.97 -8.46
C THR A 37 2.37 4.74 -7.43
N TYR A 38 1.78 3.54 -7.41
CA TYR A 38 0.79 3.09 -6.44
C TYR A 38 1.42 2.31 -5.29
N ALA A 39 0.92 2.56 -4.08
CA ALA A 39 1.32 1.82 -2.89
C ALA A 39 0.14 1.63 -1.92
N PRO A 40 0.19 0.63 -1.02
CA PRO A 40 -0.85 0.41 -0.02
C PRO A 40 -0.97 1.59 0.95
N CYS A 41 -2.20 2.00 1.22
CA CYS A 41 -2.48 3.00 2.25
C CYS A 41 -2.26 2.49 3.67
N ASN A 42 -2.36 1.17 3.89
CA ASN A 42 -1.96 0.55 5.14
C ASN A 42 -0.91 -0.54 4.88
N GLN A 43 0.36 -0.18 5.10
CA GLN A 43 1.50 -1.08 4.89
C GLN A 43 1.48 -2.29 5.85
N THR A 44 0.82 -2.18 7.00
CA THR A 44 0.76 -3.23 8.03
C THR A 44 -0.41 -4.21 7.85
N ALA A 45 -1.52 -3.78 7.25
CA ALA A 45 -2.70 -4.63 7.04
C ALA A 45 -2.48 -5.67 5.95
N THR A 46 -3.01 -6.90 6.10
CA THR A 46 -2.89 -7.96 5.09
C THR A 46 -3.31 -7.48 3.70
N HIS A 47 -4.49 -6.87 3.61
CA HIS A 47 -4.94 -6.16 2.43
C HIS A 47 -5.37 -4.72 2.78
N SER A 48 -5.20 -3.79 1.84
CA SER A 48 -5.66 -2.42 1.96
C SER A 48 -5.88 -1.78 0.60
N GLY A 49 -6.68 -0.71 0.57
CA GLY A 49 -6.74 0.18 -0.59
C GLY A 49 -5.36 0.75 -0.93
N CYS A 50 -5.12 0.94 -2.22
CA CYS A 50 -3.91 1.52 -2.77
C CYS A 50 -4.21 2.89 -3.38
N CYS A 51 -3.26 3.82 -3.25
CA CYS A 51 -3.32 5.14 -3.85
C CYS A 51 -2.01 5.48 -4.55
N ALA A 52 -2.02 6.43 -5.49
CA ALA A 52 -0.81 6.83 -6.19
C ALA A 52 -0.01 7.86 -5.38
N VAL A 53 0.54 7.36 -4.26
CA VAL A 53 1.34 8.11 -3.28
C VAL A 53 2.80 8.32 -3.72
N ASN A 54 3.27 7.54 -4.70
CA ASN A 54 4.65 7.59 -5.20
C ASN A 54 4.76 8.28 -6.58
N ARG A 55 3.68 8.88 -7.10
CA ARG A 55 3.76 9.57 -8.40
C ARG A 55 4.70 10.77 -8.33
N THR A 56 5.49 10.98 -9.38
CA THR A 56 6.44 12.09 -9.49
C THR A 56 5.94 13.22 -10.38
N THR A 57 4.97 12.93 -11.25
CA THR A 57 4.28 13.91 -12.09
C THR A 57 2.94 14.26 -11.45
N GLY A 58 2.71 15.55 -11.21
CA GLY A 58 1.56 16.02 -10.42
C GLY A 58 1.79 15.89 -8.91
N SER A 59 0.70 15.85 -8.14
CA SER A 59 0.76 15.76 -6.67
C SER A 59 0.28 14.39 -6.20
N PRO A 60 0.96 13.75 -5.23
CA PRO A 60 0.60 12.43 -4.72
C PRO A 60 -0.74 12.45 -4.00
N ASP A 61 -1.49 11.35 -4.11
CA ASP A 61 -2.76 11.22 -3.41
C ASP A 61 -2.56 11.17 -1.89
N ILE A 62 -3.60 11.57 -1.16
CA ILE A 62 -3.69 11.34 0.29
C ILE A 62 -4.49 10.06 0.54
N CYS A 63 -3.93 9.17 1.35
CA CYS A 63 -4.63 8.00 1.86
C CYS A 63 -5.61 8.40 2.98
N LEU A 64 -6.89 8.07 2.79
CA LEU A 64 -7.92 8.22 3.80
C LEU A 64 -8.03 6.97 4.68
N SER A 65 -8.52 7.11 5.91
CA SER A 65 -8.63 6.01 6.89
C SER A 65 -9.56 4.88 6.44
N ASN A 66 -10.47 5.15 5.50
CA ASN A 66 -11.36 4.15 4.89
C ASN A 66 -10.75 3.45 3.66
N GLY A 67 -9.46 3.69 3.37
CA GLY A 67 -8.73 3.10 2.24
C GLY A 67 -8.97 3.78 0.91
N LEU A 68 -9.72 4.89 0.86
CA LEU A 68 -9.92 5.70 -0.34
C LEU A 68 -8.78 6.70 -0.55
N CYS A 69 -8.66 7.17 -1.79
CA CYS A 69 -7.67 8.15 -2.21
C CYS A 69 -8.32 9.52 -2.32
N MET A 70 -7.66 10.56 -1.84
CA MET A 70 -8.00 11.93 -2.14
C MET A 70 -6.95 12.51 -3.10
N ALA A 71 -7.40 12.93 -4.27
CA ALA A 71 -6.56 13.61 -5.25
C ALA A 71 -6.13 14.99 -4.73
N THR A 72 -4.87 15.34 -4.98
CA THR A 72 -4.28 16.63 -4.59
C THR A 72 -3.82 17.45 -5.80
N ASN A 73 -4.06 16.96 -7.01
CA ASN A 73 -3.55 17.51 -8.26
C ASN A 73 -4.60 18.33 -9.01
N ASN A 74 -4.22 19.55 -9.41
CA ASN A 74 -4.92 20.41 -10.37
C ASN A 74 -6.44 20.51 -10.12
N GLU A 75 -7.24 20.27 -11.17
CA GLU A 75 -8.70 20.36 -11.19
C GLU A 75 -9.41 19.24 -10.40
N PHE A 76 -8.69 18.17 -10.04
CA PHE A 76 -9.24 17.06 -9.27
C PHE A 76 -9.00 17.19 -7.77
N ILE A 77 -8.42 18.30 -7.30
CA ILE A 77 -8.11 18.50 -5.89
C ILE A 77 -9.35 18.27 -4.99
N GLY A 78 -9.21 17.40 -3.99
CA GLY A 78 -10.30 17.02 -3.08
C GLY A 78 -11.22 15.93 -3.61
N THR A 79 -11.04 15.45 -4.85
CA THR A 79 -11.81 14.31 -5.37
C THR A 79 -11.44 13.05 -4.60
N ILE A 80 -12.45 12.39 -4.04
CA ILE A 80 -12.30 11.10 -3.36
C ILE A 80 -12.61 10.00 -4.37
N TRP A 81 -11.71 9.04 -4.50
CA TRP A 81 -11.83 7.96 -5.47
C TRP A 81 -11.22 6.67 -4.95
N GLN A 82 -11.62 5.56 -5.56
CA GLN A 82 -11.04 4.23 -5.33
C GLN A 82 -10.11 3.93 -6.49
N ALA A 83 -8.81 3.78 -6.21
CA ALA A 83 -7.84 3.45 -7.26
C ALA A 83 -7.64 1.94 -7.41
N ALA A 84 -7.15 1.29 -6.36
CA ALA A 84 -6.76 -0.12 -6.38
C ALA A 84 -6.81 -0.76 -5.00
N CYS A 85 -6.53 -2.06 -4.93
CA CYS A 85 -6.31 -2.79 -3.68
C CYS A 85 -5.13 -3.75 -3.78
N THR A 86 -4.52 -4.10 -2.67
CA THR A 86 -3.47 -5.15 -2.62
C THR A 86 -4.00 -6.58 -2.76
N ASP A 87 -5.32 -6.77 -2.77
CA ASP A 87 -5.93 -8.07 -3.08
C ASP A 87 -6.11 -8.20 -4.61
N PRO A 88 -5.42 -9.14 -5.28
CA PRO A 88 -5.54 -9.35 -6.72
C PRO A 88 -6.92 -9.84 -7.17
N THR A 89 -7.74 -10.35 -6.25
CA THR A 89 -9.11 -10.78 -6.58
C THR A 89 -10.13 -9.63 -6.50
N GLY A 90 -9.77 -8.54 -5.79
CA GLY A 90 -10.68 -7.43 -5.48
C GLY A 90 -11.86 -7.81 -4.59
N GLN A 91 -11.81 -8.97 -3.92
CA GLN A 91 -12.92 -9.49 -3.13
C GLN A 91 -12.79 -9.18 -1.64
N ASP A 92 -11.57 -9.00 -1.13
CA ASP A 92 -11.29 -8.76 0.29
C ASP A 92 -12.11 -7.56 0.83
N PRO A 93 -12.77 -7.71 1.99
CA PRO A 93 -13.61 -6.66 2.55
C PRO A 93 -12.83 -5.42 3.00
N SER A 94 -11.52 -5.53 3.20
CA SER A 94 -10.62 -4.42 3.53
C SER A 94 -10.29 -3.56 2.31
N CYS A 95 -10.61 -4.03 1.10
CA CYS A 95 -10.55 -3.23 -0.11
C CYS A 95 -11.79 -2.34 -0.21
N PRO A 96 -11.62 -1.02 -0.47
CA PRO A 96 -12.76 -0.15 -0.69
C PRO A 96 -13.57 -0.61 -1.91
N LYS A 97 -14.89 -0.43 -1.87
CA LYS A 97 -15.82 -0.67 -3.00
C LYS A 97 -16.79 0.50 -3.10
N ILE A 98 -16.44 1.53 -3.87
CA ILE A 98 -17.30 2.69 -4.15
C ILE A 98 -18.47 2.27 -5.06
N CYS A 99 -18.20 1.38 -6.01
CA CYS A 99 -19.20 0.85 -6.92
C CYS A 99 -19.39 -0.65 -6.62
N PRO A 100 -20.41 -1.07 -5.86
CA PRO A 100 -20.74 -2.47 -5.75
C PRO A 100 -21.06 -3.01 -7.15
N SER A 101 -20.44 -4.13 -7.52
CA SER A 101 -20.81 -4.86 -8.74
C SER A 101 -22.32 -5.10 -8.71
N SER A 102 -23.00 -4.78 -9.82
CA SER A 102 -24.43 -5.00 -9.99
C SER A 102 -24.74 -6.50 -9.93
N THR A 103 -24.93 -7.05 -8.74
CA THR A 103 -25.54 -8.38 -8.52
C THR A 103 -27.02 -8.25 -8.12
N TYR A 104 -27.63 -7.10 -8.41
CA TYR A 104 -29.08 -6.91 -8.38
C TYR A 104 -29.51 -6.22 -9.68
N ILE A 105 -29.75 -6.99 -10.74
CA ILE A 105 -31.04 -7.16 -11.47
C ILE A 105 -31.01 -8.53 -12.13
#